data_AF-A0A1G8Y6D6-F1
#
_entry.id   AF-A0A1G8Y6D6-F1
#
_cell.length_a   1.000
_cell.length_b   1.000
_cell.length_c   1.000
_cell.angle_alpha   90.00
_cell.angle_beta   90.00
_cell.angle_gamma   90.00
#
_symmetry.space_group_name_H-M   'P 1'
#
loop_
_entity.id
_entity.type
_entity.pdbx_description
1 polymer ?
#
loop_
_entity_poly.entity_id
_entity_poly.type
_entity_poly.pdbx_seq_one_letter_code
_entity_poly.pdbx_strand_id
1 'polypeptide(L)'
;MNPFRTMLRSAGMRTKHVSPVRPESASGVVAEVYRQTERDFGMLAPPITLHSPSPELLAAAWCMLRETLLVPGFAGRAAKERIATAVSEANSCPYCVAVHGSLADALPASSPSPHSAPVAEERPEVTTELTAVATTFHYLNRMVNVFLDDSPLPRGAPRAAIGMLGRVLRSRSASPPGESLALLPPSDRAAELPSEGCHERIAETTARAHAVIERAGKSSVPIAVRDMLHTVLPRYDSDYRMNFSWLQDCLTELRPGDRPAGRLALLTALESYRVDERTVLDYRATGADDAALIELTAWAAYVAARHGNTPTAG
;
A
#
# COMPACT_ATOMS: atom_id res chain seq x y z
N MET A 1 -26.24 -15.19 -12.07
CA MET A 1 -25.00 -14.86 -11.32
C MET A 1 -23.84 -14.96 -12.30
N ASN A 2 -23.01 -13.91 -12.48
CA ASN A 2 -21.96 -13.91 -13.54
C ASN A 2 -20.81 -14.86 -13.14
N PRO A 3 -20.50 -15.93 -13.89
CA PRO A 3 -19.44 -16.89 -13.56
C PRO A 3 -18.06 -16.24 -13.43
N PHE A 4 -17.84 -15.12 -14.14
CA PHE A 4 -16.63 -14.30 -14.04
C PHE A 4 -16.48 -13.65 -12.66
N ARG A 5 -17.60 -13.29 -12.00
CA ARG A 5 -17.61 -12.73 -10.64
C ARG A 5 -17.29 -13.79 -9.58
N THR A 6 -17.80 -15.02 -9.75
CA THR A 6 -17.46 -16.13 -8.84
C THR A 6 -15.98 -16.48 -8.97
N MET A 7 -15.45 -16.51 -10.19
CA MET A 7 -14.04 -16.75 -10.45
C MET A 7 -13.13 -15.63 -9.92
N LEU A 8 -13.53 -14.36 -9.99
CA LEU A 8 -12.79 -13.25 -9.38
C LEU A 8 -12.86 -13.27 -7.84
N ARG A 9 -14.00 -13.67 -7.26
CA ARG A 9 -14.14 -13.89 -5.80
C ARG A 9 -13.25 -15.03 -5.30
N SER A 10 -13.13 -16.12 -6.04
CA SER A 10 -12.31 -17.28 -5.67
C SER A 10 -10.82 -17.15 -6.07
N ALA A 11 -10.50 -16.42 -7.15
CA ALA A 11 -9.12 -16.15 -7.56
C ALA A 11 -8.46 -15.02 -6.76
N GLY A 12 -9.27 -14.15 -6.12
CA GLY A 12 -8.86 -13.01 -5.30
C GLY A 12 -8.29 -13.34 -3.92
N MET A 13 -8.02 -14.62 -3.63
CA MET A 13 -7.47 -15.08 -2.35
C MET A 13 -6.08 -15.73 -2.47
N ARG A 14 -5.35 -15.50 -3.56
CA ARG A 14 -3.96 -15.99 -3.67
C ARG A 14 -3.01 -15.06 -2.93
N THR A 15 -3.15 -15.04 -1.62
CA THR A 15 -2.17 -14.48 -0.70
C THR A 15 -1.16 -15.57 -0.35
N LYS A 16 0.12 -15.24 -0.49
CA LYS A 16 1.23 -16.01 0.04
C LYS A 16 1.37 -15.69 1.53
N HIS A 17 1.92 -16.63 2.29
CA HIS A 17 2.40 -16.44 3.65
C HIS A 17 1.38 -16.09 4.74
N VAL A 18 0.20 -15.56 4.44
CA VAL A 18 -0.86 -15.23 5.41
C VAL A 18 -2.20 -15.77 4.96
N SER A 19 -3.11 -15.93 5.92
CA SER A 19 -4.50 -16.34 5.73
C SER A 19 -5.44 -15.17 6.00
N PRO A 20 -5.89 -14.43 4.97
CA PRO A 20 -6.89 -13.40 5.12
C PRO A 20 -8.16 -13.92 5.78
N VAL A 21 -8.79 -13.08 6.59
CA VAL A 21 -10.10 -13.36 7.20
C VAL A 21 -11.12 -13.63 6.09
N ARG A 22 -11.81 -14.76 6.18
CA ARG A 22 -12.84 -15.11 5.21
C ARG A 22 -14.01 -14.12 5.28
N PRO A 23 -14.59 -13.68 4.15
CA PRO A 23 -15.70 -12.72 4.17
C PRO A 23 -16.89 -13.17 5.03
N GLU A 24 -17.19 -14.47 5.07
CA GLU A 24 -18.28 -15.05 5.86
C GLU A 24 -18.01 -15.01 7.37
N SER A 25 -16.74 -14.86 7.76
CA SER A 25 -16.30 -14.77 9.15
C SER A 25 -15.88 -13.34 9.54
N ALA A 26 -15.93 -12.40 8.58
CA ALA A 26 -15.56 -11.02 8.83
C ALA A 26 -16.57 -10.37 9.79
N SER A 27 -16.04 -9.67 10.79
CA SER A 27 -16.83 -8.91 11.76
C SER A 27 -16.13 -7.59 12.10
N GLY A 28 -16.84 -6.67 12.75
CA GLY A 28 -16.30 -5.37 13.15
C GLY A 28 -15.66 -4.60 11.99
N VAL A 29 -14.46 -4.06 12.23
CA VAL A 29 -13.70 -3.27 11.25
C VAL A 29 -13.41 -4.05 9.95
N VAL A 30 -13.15 -5.36 10.03
CA VAL A 30 -12.87 -6.17 8.84
C VAL A 30 -14.07 -6.25 7.92
N ALA A 31 -15.26 -6.52 8.48
CA ALA A 31 -16.50 -6.57 7.71
C ALA A 31 -16.81 -5.21 7.06
N GLU A 32 -16.58 -4.13 7.78
CA GLU A 32 -16.84 -2.78 7.29
C GLU A 32 -15.88 -2.39 6.15
N VAL A 33 -14.58 -2.66 6.28
CA VAL A 33 -13.62 -2.46 5.17
C VAL A 33 -14.01 -3.30 3.96
N TYR A 34 -14.40 -4.56 4.15
CA TYR A 34 -14.81 -5.44 3.06
C TYR A 34 -16.06 -4.91 2.34
N ARG A 35 -17.05 -4.42 3.09
CA ARG A 35 -18.25 -3.78 2.55
C ARG A 35 -17.92 -2.54 1.72
N GLN A 36 -17.05 -1.65 2.22
CA GLN A 36 -16.63 -0.47 1.47
C GLN A 36 -15.83 -0.85 0.22
N THR A 37 -14.93 -1.83 0.31
CA THR A 37 -14.13 -2.33 -0.82
C THR A 37 -15.02 -2.91 -1.92
N GLU A 38 -16.00 -3.76 -1.56
CA GLU A 38 -16.96 -4.33 -2.51
C GLU A 38 -17.87 -3.26 -3.12
N ARG A 39 -18.28 -2.24 -2.35
CA ARG A 39 -19.06 -1.12 -2.90
C ARG A 39 -18.27 -0.32 -3.92
N ASP A 40 -17.03 0.02 -3.61
CA ASP A 40 -16.22 0.95 -4.39
C ASP A 40 -15.61 0.26 -5.63
N PHE A 41 -15.17 -1.00 -5.51
CA PHE A 41 -14.58 -1.78 -6.62
C PHE A 41 -15.51 -2.83 -7.25
N GLY A 42 -16.60 -3.23 -6.58
CA GLY A 42 -17.46 -4.35 -7.01
C GLY A 42 -16.89 -5.73 -6.69
N MET A 43 -15.76 -5.81 -5.99
CA MET A 43 -15.09 -7.03 -5.52
C MET A 43 -14.15 -6.69 -4.37
N LEU A 44 -13.75 -7.70 -3.59
CA LEU A 44 -12.63 -7.57 -2.67
C LEU A 44 -11.32 -7.42 -3.45
N ALA A 45 -10.45 -6.53 -2.96
CA ALA A 45 -9.15 -6.24 -3.56
C ALA A 45 -8.05 -6.97 -2.77
N PRO A 46 -7.33 -7.95 -3.37
CA PRO A 46 -6.27 -8.69 -2.69
C PRO A 46 -5.20 -7.80 -2.01
N PRO A 47 -4.74 -6.68 -2.64
CA PRO A 47 -3.81 -5.74 -1.99
C PRO A 47 -4.33 -5.13 -0.69
N ILE A 48 -5.64 -5.13 -0.45
CA ILE A 48 -6.25 -4.66 0.79
C ILE A 48 -6.52 -5.83 1.72
N THR A 49 -7.20 -6.88 1.26
CA THR A 49 -7.63 -7.99 2.12
C THR A 49 -6.48 -8.78 2.74
N LEU A 50 -5.28 -8.75 2.16
CA LEU A 50 -4.07 -9.35 2.75
C LEU A 50 -3.79 -8.85 4.18
N HIS A 51 -4.22 -7.64 4.52
CA HIS A 51 -3.99 -7.02 5.82
C HIS A 51 -4.97 -7.49 6.91
N SER A 52 -6.01 -8.24 6.56
CA SER A 52 -7.09 -8.61 7.49
C SER A 52 -6.68 -9.39 8.75
N PRO A 53 -5.53 -10.09 8.84
CA PRO A 53 -5.03 -10.59 10.11
C PRO A 53 -4.75 -9.49 11.16
N SER A 54 -4.53 -8.24 10.73
CA SER A 54 -4.42 -7.07 11.61
C SER A 54 -5.50 -6.04 11.24
N PRO A 55 -6.67 -6.05 11.93
CA PRO A 55 -7.82 -5.22 11.56
C PRO A 55 -7.53 -3.72 11.49
N GLU A 56 -6.67 -3.20 12.36
CA GLU A 56 -6.29 -1.78 12.35
C GLU A 56 -5.46 -1.43 11.11
N LEU A 57 -4.53 -2.31 10.71
CA LEU A 57 -3.72 -2.11 9.50
C LEU A 57 -4.53 -2.32 8.22
N LEU A 58 -5.52 -3.22 8.24
CA LEU A 58 -6.51 -3.32 7.17
C LEU A 58 -7.26 -2.01 6.97
N ALA A 59 -7.75 -1.40 8.05
CA ALA A 59 -8.38 -0.09 7.99
C ALA A 59 -7.41 0.97 7.47
N ALA A 60 -6.16 1.01 7.95
CA ALA A 60 -5.17 2.00 7.52
C ALA A 60 -4.86 1.89 6.02
N ALA A 61 -4.60 0.67 5.52
CA ALA A 61 -4.35 0.41 4.11
C ALA A 61 -5.55 0.81 3.24
N TRP A 62 -6.77 0.49 3.67
CA TRP A 62 -7.99 0.88 2.97
C TRP A 62 -8.19 2.39 2.95
N CYS A 63 -8.03 3.09 4.08
CA CYS A 63 -8.17 4.54 4.15
C CYS A 63 -7.16 5.24 3.24
N MET A 64 -5.89 4.85 3.29
CA MET A 64 -4.86 5.42 2.41
C MET A 64 -5.23 5.23 0.94
N LEU A 65 -5.60 4.02 0.51
CA LEU A 65 -6.00 3.77 -0.88
C LEU A 65 -7.26 4.56 -1.27
N ARG A 66 -8.33 4.46 -0.47
CA ARG A 66 -9.62 5.06 -0.78
C ARG A 66 -9.52 6.57 -0.86
N GLU A 67 -8.94 7.20 0.15
CA GLU A 67 -8.93 8.66 0.26
C GLU A 67 -7.92 9.31 -0.69
N THR A 68 -6.78 8.68 -0.98
CA THR A 68 -5.79 9.28 -1.90
C THR A 68 -6.12 8.99 -3.36
N LEU A 69 -6.55 7.77 -3.71
CA LEU A 69 -6.74 7.34 -5.09
C LEU A 69 -8.21 7.44 -5.56
N LEU A 70 -9.16 6.95 -4.76
CA LEU A 70 -10.54 6.73 -5.22
C LEU A 70 -11.42 7.97 -5.09
N VAL A 71 -11.33 8.65 -3.95
CA VAL A 71 -12.11 9.85 -3.68
C VAL A 71 -11.66 11.00 -4.59
N PRO A 72 -12.61 11.73 -5.22
CA PRO A 72 -12.29 12.90 -6.03
C PRO A 72 -11.52 13.98 -5.26
N GLY A 73 -10.58 14.63 -5.93
CA GLY A 73 -9.81 15.76 -5.41
C GLY A 73 -9.39 16.72 -6.52
N PHE A 74 -8.28 17.42 -6.35
CA PHE A 74 -7.72 18.34 -7.33
C PHE A 74 -7.12 17.59 -8.53
N ALA A 75 -6.49 16.44 -8.29
CA ALA A 75 -5.98 15.57 -9.34
C ALA A 75 -7.07 14.67 -9.92
N GLY A 76 -7.22 14.65 -11.24
CA GLY A 76 -8.09 13.71 -11.93
C GLY A 76 -7.63 12.26 -11.72
N ARG A 77 -8.58 11.32 -11.67
CA ARG A 77 -8.29 9.89 -11.41
C ARG A 77 -7.23 9.30 -12.35
N ALA A 78 -7.27 9.65 -13.64
CA ALA A 78 -6.26 9.19 -14.61
C ALA A 78 -4.84 9.66 -14.26
N ALA A 79 -4.67 10.86 -13.70
CA ALA A 79 -3.37 11.35 -13.24
C ALA A 79 -2.86 10.58 -12.02
N LYS A 80 -3.75 10.30 -11.06
CA LYS A 80 -3.42 9.49 -9.89
C LYS A 80 -3.01 8.07 -10.26
N GLU A 81 -3.71 7.43 -11.21
CA GLU A 81 -3.38 6.09 -11.72
C GLU A 81 -2.03 6.07 -12.46
N ARG A 82 -1.67 7.14 -13.18
CA ARG A 82 -0.33 7.27 -13.79
C ARG A 82 0.78 7.36 -12.74
N ILE A 83 0.59 8.14 -11.67
CA ILE A 83 1.53 8.18 -10.55
C ILE A 83 1.64 6.80 -9.88
N ALA A 84 0.52 6.14 -9.61
CA ALA A 84 0.49 4.78 -9.06
C ALA A 84 1.28 3.79 -9.94
N THR A 85 1.14 3.89 -11.26
CA THR A 85 1.87 3.07 -12.23
C THR A 85 3.37 3.34 -12.18
N ALA A 86 3.80 4.61 -12.28
CA ALA A 86 5.21 4.99 -12.25
C ALA A 86 5.90 4.58 -10.94
N VAL A 87 5.23 4.77 -9.79
CA VAL A 87 5.73 4.29 -8.49
C VAL A 87 5.84 2.76 -8.46
N SER A 88 4.88 2.05 -9.06
CA SER A 88 4.91 0.58 -9.14
C SER A 88 6.05 0.05 -10.01
N GLU A 89 6.39 0.75 -11.09
CA GLU A 89 7.57 0.44 -11.90
C GLU A 89 8.86 0.66 -11.09
N ALA A 90 8.98 1.80 -10.42
CA ALA A 90 10.14 2.12 -9.58
C ALA A 90 10.34 1.12 -8.42
N ASN A 91 9.23 0.61 -7.86
CA ASN A 91 9.25 -0.41 -6.80
C ASN A 91 9.34 -1.85 -7.32
N SER A 92 9.49 -2.07 -8.63
CA SER A 92 9.56 -3.41 -9.25
C SER A 92 8.37 -4.29 -8.84
N CYS A 93 7.14 -3.78 -8.97
CA CYS A 93 5.91 -4.45 -8.56
C CYS A 93 4.98 -4.73 -9.77
N PRO A 94 5.18 -5.85 -10.50
CA PRO A 94 4.47 -6.15 -11.76
C PRO A 94 2.95 -6.23 -11.61
N TYR A 95 2.46 -6.71 -10.45
CA TYR A 95 1.02 -6.80 -10.16
C TYR A 95 0.36 -5.43 -10.26
N CYS A 96 0.94 -4.44 -9.57
CA CYS A 96 0.41 -3.09 -9.52
C CYS A 96 0.60 -2.35 -10.84
N VAL A 97 1.72 -2.56 -11.55
CA VAL A 97 1.91 -2.01 -12.91
C VAL A 97 0.77 -2.49 -13.83
N ALA A 98 0.45 -3.77 -13.82
CA ALA A 98 -0.62 -4.32 -14.65
C ALA A 98 -2.01 -3.74 -14.29
N VAL A 99 -2.33 -3.64 -13.01
CA VAL A 99 -3.63 -3.12 -12.54
C VAL A 99 -3.77 -1.63 -12.82
N HIS A 100 -2.81 -0.81 -12.39
CA HIS A 100 -2.91 0.64 -12.45
C HIS A 100 -2.64 1.17 -13.86
N GLY A 101 -1.73 0.57 -14.62
CA GLY A 101 -1.49 0.94 -16.02
C GLY A 101 -2.72 0.68 -16.88
N SER A 102 -3.34 -0.51 -16.75
CA SER A 102 -4.55 -0.82 -17.51
C SER A 102 -5.75 0.06 -17.14
N LEU A 103 -5.84 0.52 -15.89
CA LEU A 103 -6.88 1.45 -15.46
C LEU A 103 -6.59 2.88 -15.96
N ALA A 104 -5.33 3.32 -15.94
CA ALA A 104 -4.93 4.59 -16.53
C ALA A 104 -5.27 4.66 -18.03
N ASP A 105 -4.97 3.59 -18.78
CA ASP A 105 -5.28 3.47 -20.22
C ASP A 105 -6.79 3.43 -20.50
N ALA A 106 -7.56 2.81 -19.60
CA ALA A 106 -9.00 2.69 -19.75
C ALA A 106 -9.75 3.97 -19.39
N LEU A 107 -9.19 4.86 -18.56
CA LEU A 107 -9.81 6.13 -18.19
C LEU A 107 -9.62 7.16 -19.31
N PRO A 108 -10.63 8.00 -19.61
CA PRO A 108 -10.42 9.09 -20.54
C PRO A 108 -9.28 9.97 -20.00
N ALA A 109 -8.38 10.42 -20.88
CA ALA A 109 -7.55 11.56 -20.56
C ALA A 109 -8.52 12.66 -20.11
N SER A 110 -8.37 13.14 -18.87
CA SER A 110 -9.29 14.10 -18.28
C SER A 110 -9.54 15.21 -19.30
N SER A 111 -10.82 15.48 -19.63
CA SER A 111 -11.15 16.74 -20.26
C SER A 111 -10.56 17.86 -19.39
N PRO A 112 -10.01 18.92 -20.00
CA PRO A 112 -9.54 20.07 -19.24
C PRO A 112 -10.62 20.45 -18.22
N SER A 113 -10.26 20.39 -16.93
CA SER A 113 -11.05 21.05 -15.89
C SER A 113 -11.23 22.51 -16.34
N PRO A 114 -12.34 23.21 -16.01
CA PRO A 114 -12.41 24.67 -16.21
C PRO A 114 -11.26 25.44 -15.54
N HIS A 115 -10.40 24.76 -14.78
CA HIS A 115 -9.14 25.24 -14.22
C HIS A 115 -7.87 24.83 -14.99
N SER A 116 -7.97 24.37 -16.25
CA SER A 116 -6.81 24.09 -17.10
C SER A 116 -6.23 25.37 -17.69
N ALA A 117 -5.57 26.16 -16.84
CA ALA A 117 -4.58 27.13 -17.30
C ALA A 117 -3.33 26.38 -17.83
N PRO A 118 -2.50 27.01 -18.68
CA PRO A 118 -1.34 26.36 -19.24
C PRO A 118 -0.32 25.97 -18.17
N VAL A 119 0.44 24.91 -18.47
CA VAL A 119 1.58 24.40 -17.71
C VAL A 119 2.59 25.52 -17.46
N ALA A 120 2.67 26.02 -16.22
CA ALA A 120 3.79 26.86 -15.75
C ALA A 120 3.89 26.97 -14.22
N GLU A 121 2.79 26.83 -13.47
CA GLU A 121 2.85 26.78 -12.00
C GLU A 121 2.45 25.40 -11.49
N GLU A 122 3.38 24.74 -10.81
CA GLU A 122 3.07 23.60 -9.96
C GLU A 122 2.00 24.04 -8.96
N ARG A 123 0.77 23.60 -9.16
CA ARG A 123 -0.30 23.83 -8.20
C ARG A 123 0.01 23.02 -6.94
N PRO A 124 0.34 23.66 -5.80
CA PRO A 124 0.75 22.95 -4.59
C PRO A 124 -0.30 21.92 -4.17
N GLU A 125 -1.57 22.18 -4.51
CA GLU A 125 -2.64 21.28 -4.16
C GLU A 125 -2.66 19.97 -4.91
N VAL A 126 -2.37 20.04 -6.21
CA VAL A 126 -2.24 18.86 -7.06
C VAL A 126 -0.99 18.09 -6.67
N THR A 127 0.13 18.77 -6.44
CA THR A 127 1.38 18.15 -6.01
C THR A 127 1.22 17.39 -4.70
N THR A 128 0.61 18.02 -3.68
CA THR A 128 0.37 17.40 -2.37
C THR A 128 -0.47 16.13 -2.49
N GLU A 129 -1.56 16.18 -3.29
CA GLU A 129 -2.43 15.03 -3.50
C GLU A 129 -1.71 13.89 -4.25
N LEU A 130 -0.93 14.22 -5.28
CA LEU A 130 -0.16 13.22 -6.03
C LEU A 130 0.98 12.62 -5.19
N THR A 131 1.60 13.38 -4.30
CA THR A 131 2.59 12.85 -3.33
C THR A 131 1.93 11.88 -2.34
N ALA A 132 0.71 12.15 -1.90
CA ALA A 132 -0.03 11.22 -1.04
C ALA A 132 -0.39 9.91 -1.78
N VAL A 133 -0.71 10.00 -3.08
CA VAL A 133 -0.87 8.81 -3.94
C VAL A 133 0.45 8.06 -4.05
N ALA A 134 1.56 8.73 -4.35
CA ALA A 134 2.88 8.10 -4.43
C ALA A 134 3.26 7.39 -3.12
N THR A 135 3.05 8.03 -1.97
CA THR A 135 3.27 7.44 -0.63
C THR A 135 2.44 6.18 -0.43
N THR A 136 1.15 6.24 -0.76
CA THR A 136 0.25 5.09 -0.66
C THR A 136 0.74 3.92 -1.51
N PHE A 137 1.25 4.18 -2.71
CA PHE A 137 1.75 3.14 -3.61
C PHE A 137 3.13 2.61 -3.23
N HIS A 138 4.04 3.44 -2.70
CA HIS A 138 5.28 2.93 -2.12
C HIS A 138 5.01 1.94 -0.98
N TYR A 139 3.98 2.19 -0.17
CA TYR A 139 3.52 1.25 0.86
C TYR A 139 2.90 -0.02 0.25
N LEU A 140 1.84 0.14 -0.58
CA LEU A 140 1.10 -1.01 -1.11
C LEU A 140 1.95 -1.91 -2.00
N ASN A 141 2.85 -1.36 -2.83
CA ASN A 141 3.71 -2.18 -3.68
C ASN A 141 4.59 -3.14 -2.87
N ARG A 142 5.11 -2.70 -1.72
CA ARG A 142 5.94 -3.54 -0.86
C ARG A 142 5.12 -4.67 -0.24
N MET A 143 3.91 -4.36 0.23
CA MET A 143 2.97 -5.37 0.74
C MET A 143 2.57 -6.37 -0.36
N VAL A 144 2.30 -5.88 -1.57
CA VAL A 144 1.95 -6.72 -2.73
C VAL A 144 3.11 -7.63 -3.12
N ASN A 145 4.34 -7.12 -3.17
CA ASN A 145 5.52 -7.93 -3.49
C ASN A 145 5.74 -9.07 -2.49
N VAL A 146 5.52 -8.82 -1.20
CA VAL A 146 5.69 -9.85 -0.15
C VAL A 146 4.56 -10.88 -0.21
N PHE A 147 3.30 -10.45 -0.36
CA PHE A 147 2.14 -11.31 -0.08
C PHE A 147 1.36 -11.76 -1.31
N LEU A 148 1.61 -11.25 -2.52
CA LEU A 148 0.84 -11.64 -3.71
C LEU A 148 1.74 -12.26 -4.79
N ASP A 149 1.12 -12.94 -5.74
CA ASP A 149 1.76 -13.31 -7.00
C ASP A 149 1.98 -12.07 -7.89
N ASP A 150 3.00 -12.11 -8.76
CA ASP A 150 3.34 -11.01 -9.68
C ASP A 150 2.22 -10.64 -10.66
N SER A 151 1.25 -11.54 -10.87
CA SER A 151 0.15 -11.32 -11.79
C SER A 151 -1.20 -11.21 -11.06
N PRO A 152 -2.01 -10.19 -11.38
CA PRO A 152 -3.39 -10.09 -10.89
C PRO A 152 -4.31 -11.13 -11.53
N LEU A 153 -3.87 -11.79 -12.61
CA LEU A 153 -4.65 -12.79 -13.31
C LEU A 153 -4.31 -14.21 -12.86
N PRO A 154 -5.27 -15.15 -12.94
CA PRO A 154 -4.99 -16.58 -12.78
C PRO A 154 -3.92 -17.07 -13.75
N ARG A 155 -3.13 -18.07 -13.34
CA ARG A 155 -2.17 -18.73 -14.23
C ARG A 155 -2.91 -19.30 -15.45
N GLY A 156 -2.39 -19.02 -16.65
CA GLY A 156 -3.00 -19.44 -17.92
C GLY A 156 -4.04 -18.49 -18.51
N ALA A 157 -4.37 -17.38 -17.82
CA ALA A 157 -5.22 -16.35 -18.41
C ALA A 157 -4.52 -15.66 -19.58
N PRO A 158 -5.24 -15.34 -20.69
CA PRO A 158 -4.66 -14.64 -21.83
C PRO A 158 -4.26 -13.20 -21.43
N ARG A 159 -3.12 -12.71 -21.94
CA ARG A 159 -2.62 -11.35 -21.67
C ARG A 159 -3.65 -10.24 -21.94
N ALA A 160 -4.50 -10.43 -22.95
CA ALA A 160 -5.58 -9.49 -23.29
C ALA A 160 -6.61 -9.29 -22.15
N ALA A 161 -6.69 -10.21 -21.18
CA ALA A 161 -7.59 -10.09 -20.04
C ALA A 161 -7.18 -8.97 -19.06
N ILE A 162 -5.94 -8.49 -19.10
CA ILE A 162 -5.48 -7.37 -18.26
C ILE A 162 -6.26 -6.09 -18.59
N GLY A 163 -6.47 -5.78 -19.88
CA GLY A 163 -7.25 -4.61 -20.28
C GLY A 163 -8.74 -4.71 -19.90
N MET A 164 -9.27 -5.93 -19.73
CA MET A 164 -10.62 -6.15 -19.23
C MET A 164 -10.71 -5.89 -17.71
N LEU A 165 -9.65 -6.21 -16.96
CA LEU A 165 -9.55 -5.93 -15.52
C LEU A 165 -9.71 -4.42 -15.24
N GLY A 166 -9.01 -3.56 -15.99
CA GLY A 166 -9.13 -2.10 -15.87
C GLY A 166 -10.57 -1.59 -16.07
N ARG A 167 -11.34 -2.17 -17.01
CA ARG A 167 -12.76 -1.78 -17.20
C ARG A 167 -13.66 -2.23 -16.05
N VAL A 168 -13.37 -3.38 -15.44
CA VAL A 168 -14.14 -3.92 -14.31
C VAL A 168 -13.84 -3.17 -13.01
N LEU A 169 -12.59 -2.74 -12.81
CA LEU A 169 -12.11 -2.01 -11.63
C LEU A 169 -12.42 -0.50 -11.64
N ARG A 170 -13.02 0.02 -12.72
CA ARG A 170 -13.53 1.39 -12.72
C ARG A 170 -14.52 1.55 -11.57
N SER A 171 -14.25 2.52 -10.67
CA SER A 171 -15.11 2.79 -9.52
C SER A 171 -16.57 2.93 -9.96
N ARG A 172 -17.45 2.25 -9.24
CA ARG A 172 -18.86 2.12 -9.61
C ARG A 172 -19.75 3.13 -8.90
N SER A 173 -19.21 3.86 -7.92
CA SER A 173 -19.95 4.82 -7.09
C SER A 173 -19.09 6.04 -6.76
N ALA A 174 -19.73 7.20 -6.65
CA ALA A 174 -19.12 8.37 -6.01
C ALA A 174 -19.07 8.11 -4.51
N SER A 175 -17.90 7.67 -4.03
CA SER A 175 -17.63 7.40 -2.62
C SER A 175 -17.66 8.71 -1.83
N PRO A 176 -18.46 8.82 -0.74
CA PRO A 176 -18.45 10.01 0.11
C PRO A 176 -17.03 10.30 0.63
N PRO A 177 -16.48 11.51 0.42
CA PRO A 177 -15.17 11.87 0.95
C PRO A 177 -15.10 11.68 2.47
N GLY A 178 -14.01 11.10 2.98
CA GLY A 178 -13.78 10.97 4.41
C GLY A 178 -14.53 9.85 5.12
N GLU A 179 -15.46 9.13 4.47
CA GLU A 179 -16.21 8.02 5.10
C GLU A 179 -15.29 6.96 5.74
N SER A 180 -14.13 6.68 5.13
CA SER A 180 -13.21 5.68 5.68
C SER A 180 -12.45 6.16 6.93
N LEU A 181 -12.37 7.47 7.18
CA LEU A 181 -11.64 8.02 8.35
C LEU A 181 -12.24 7.54 9.68
N ALA A 182 -13.54 7.27 9.72
CA ALA A 182 -14.22 6.71 10.89
C ALA A 182 -13.74 5.31 11.28
N LEU A 183 -13.04 4.60 10.38
CA LEU A 183 -12.43 3.30 10.64
C LEU A 183 -11.14 3.40 11.45
N LEU A 184 -10.56 4.59 11.53
CA LEU A 184 -9.31 4.85 12.24
C LEU A 184 -9.58 5.72 13.47
N PRO A 185 -8.88 5.45 14.60
CA PRO A 185 -8.96 6.32 15.75
C PRO A 185 -8.51 7.75 15.37
N PRO A 186 -9.09 8.79 15.99
CA PRO A 186 -8.58 10.15 15.86
C PRO A 186 -7.09 10.21 16.24
N SER A 187 -6.36 11.13 15.63
CA SER A 187 -4.95 11.37 15.91
C SER A 187 -4.80 12.81 16.40
N ASP A 188 -4.05 13.03 17.48
CA ASP A 188 -3.78 14.38 18.03
C ASP A 188 -3.16 15.30 16.96
N ARG A 189 -2.28 14.75 16.11
CA ARG A 189 -1.70 15.47 14.95
C ARG A 189 -2.70 15.93 13.90
N ALA A 190 -3.87 15.31 13.82
CA ALA A 190 -4.90 15.72 12.87
C ALA A 190 -5.67 16.96 13.37
N ALA A 191 -5.73 17.18 14.68
CA ALA A 191 -6.44 18.31 15.28
C ALA A 191 -5.76 19.68 15.04
N GLU A 192 -4.52 19.68 14.55
CA GLU A 192 -3.73 20.88 14.24
C GLU A 192 -3.86 21.34 12.78
N LEU A 193 -4.60 20.60 11.94
CA LEU A 193 -4.75 20.89 10.51
C LEU A 193 -5.83 21.97 10.26
N PRO A 194 -5.68 22.85 9.26
CA PRO A 194 -6.72 23.82 8.89
C PRO A 194 -8.00 23.13 8.46
N SER A 195 -9.14 23.68 8.87
CA SER A 195 -10.47 23.15 8.58
C SER A 195 -10.94 23.50 7.16
N GLU A 196 -11.38 22.45 6.47
CA GLU A 196 -12.11 22.33 5.21
C GLU A 196 -11.28 22.03 3.93
N GLY A 197 -11.45 20.82 3.39
CA GLY A 197 -11.14 20.51 1.99
C GLY A 197 -10.47 19.15 1.72
N CYS A 198 -10.06 18.93 0.47
CA CYS A 198 -9.40 17.70 0.03
C CYS A 198 -8.07 17.45 0.77
N HIS A 199 -7.31 18.51 1.03
CA HIS A 199 -6.02 18.44 1.71
C HIS A 199 -6.10 18.05 3.16
N GLU A 200 -7.01 18.66 3.91
CA GLU A 200 -7.25 18.31 5.30
C GLU A 200 -7.58 16.82 5.40
N ARG A 201 -8.51 16.34 4.58
CA ARG A 201 -8.88 14.92 4.52
C ARG A 201 -7.70 14.00 4.22
N ILE A 202 -6.83 14.36 3.27
CA ILE A 202 -5.62 13.58 2.93
C ILE A 202 -4.61 13.62 4.09
N ALA A 203 -4.40 14.78 4.69
CA ALA A 203 -3.48 14.97 5.81
C ALA A 203 -3.98 14.22 7.06
N GLU A 204 -5.27 14.27 7.35
CA GLU A 204 -5.92 13.51 8.41
C GLU A 204 -5.84 12.01 8.16
N THR A 205 -6.12 11.55 6.94
CA THR A 205 -5.93 10.13 6.54
C THR A 205 -4.49 9.70 6.82
N THR A 206 -3.52 10.51 6.40
CA THR A 206 -2.10 10.23 6.56
C THR A 206 -1.70 10.19 8.03
N ALA A 207 -2.17 11.15 8.84
CA ALA A 207 -1.88 11.23 10.26
C ALA A 207 -2.47 10.04 11.04
N ARG A 208 -3.74 9.70 10.79
CA ARG A 208 -4.40 8.55 11.43
C ARG A 208 -3.77 7.23 11.03
N ALA A 209 -3.47 7.03 9.74
CA ALA A 209 -2.78 5.83 9.27
C ALA A 209 -1.36 5.72 9.86
N HIS A 210 -0.60 6.82 9.90
CA HIS A 210 0.71 6.88 10.54
C HIS A 210 0.64 6.43 12.01
N ALA A 211 -0.29 6.99 12.79
CA ALA A 211 -0.43 6.66 14.21
C ALA A 211 -0.69 5.16 14.44
N VAL A 212 -1.57 4.56 13.64
CA VAL A 212 -1.87 3.12 13.71
C VAL A 212 -0.66 2.27 13.31
N ILE A 213 -0.01 2.60 12.20
CA ILE A 213 1.14 1.83 11.69
C ILE A 213 2.34 1.93 12.65
N GLU A 214 2.61 3.11 13.23
CA GLU A 214 3.66 3.27 14.25
C GLU A 214 3.36 2.50 15.53
N ARG A 215 2.10 2.46 15.96
CA ARG A 215 1.71 1.66 17.13
C ARG A 215 1.94 0.18 16.87
N ALA A 216 1.51 -0.33 15.71
CA ALA A 216 1.73 -1.71 15.29
C ALA A 216 3.22 -2.05 15.20
N GLY A 217 4.05 -1.14 14.67
CA GLY A 217 5.50 -1.34 14.62
C GLY A 217 6.14 -1.36 16.00
N LYS A 218 5.68 -0.52 16.94
CA LYS A 218 6.17 -0.52 18.33
C LYS A 218 5.82 -1.81 19.08
N SER A 219 4.69 -2.44 18.77
CA SER A 219 4.26 -3.70 19.40
C SER A 219 4.93 -4.93 18.79
N SER A 220 5.15 -4.95 17.47
CA SER A 220 5.59 -6.17 16.76
C SER A 220 7.07 -6.18 16.35
N VAL A 221 7.72 -5.03 16.25
CA VAL A 221 9.10 -4.93 15.74
C VAL A 221 10.08 -4.66 16.89
N PRO A 222 11.10 -5.52 17.10
CA PRO A 222 12.15 -5.27 18.10
C PRO A 222 12.77 -3.88 17.94
N ILE A 223 13.01 -3.17 19.05
CA ILE A 223 13.55 -1.80 19.03
C ILE A 223 14.85 -1.71 18.21
N ALA A 224 15.76 -2.67 18.36
CA ALA A 224 17.01 -2.72 17.61
C ALA A 224 16.79 -2.82 16.09
N VAL A 225 15.75 -3.52 15.63
CA VAL A 225 15.38 -3.59 14.22
C VAL A 225 14.80 -2.27 13.74
N ARG A 226 14.00 -1.59 14.58
CA ARG A 226 13.46 -0.27 14.25
C ARG A 226 14.57 0.77 14.09
N ASP A 227 15.49 0.82 15.05
CA ASP A 227 16.63 1.74 15.04
C ASP A 227 17.55 1.47 13.85
N MET A 228 17.82 0.18 13.55
CA MET A 228 18.59 -0.23 12.38
C MET A 228 17.94 0.29 11.08
N LEU A 229 16.63 0.08 10.88
CA LEU A 229 15.98 0.50 9.65
C LEU A 229 16.02 2.03 9.46
N HIS A 230 15.78 2.80 10.54
CA HIS A 230 15.92 4.26 10.51
C HIS A 230 17.35 4.73 10.21
N THR A 231 18.35 3.94 10.61
CA THR A 231 19.77 4.20 10.38
C THR A 231 20.19 3.87 8.94
N VAL A 232 19.62 2.81 8.34
CA VAL A 232 19.97 2.35 7.00
C VAL A 232 19.27 3.17 5.91
N LEU A 233 17.98 3.49 6.08
CA LEU A 233 17.16 4.13 5.03
C LEU A 233 17.79 5.39 4.42
N PRO A 234 18.29 6.38 5.20
CA PRO A 234 18.90 7.60 4.65
C PRO A 234 20.18 7.37 3.85
N ARG A 235 20.83 6.21 4.02
CA ARG A 235 22.07 5.86 3.35
C ARG A 235 21.86 4.97 2.14
N TYR A 236 20.63 4.47 1.94
CA TYR A 236 20.34 3.55 0.87
C TYR A 236 20.17 4.32 -0.45
N ASP A 237 21.25 4.41 -1.21
CA ASP A 237 21.29 4.99 -2.55
C ASP A 237 21.51 3.92 -3.63
N SER A 238 21.75 4.34 -4.89
CA SER A 238 22.01 3.44 -6.01
C SER A 238 23.24 2.55 -5.82
N ASP A 239 24.27 3.02 -5.13
CA ASP A 239 25.54 2.29 -4.93
C ASP A 239 25.34 1.16 -3.92
N TYR A 240 24.49 1.36 -2.91
CA TYR A 240 24.05 0.30 -1.99
C TYR A 240 23.25 -0.81 -2.69
N ARG A 241 22.59 -0.55 -3.83
CA ARG A 241 21.78 -1.57 -4.55
C ARG A 241 22.66 -2.56 -5.31
N MET A 242 23.89 -2.19 -5.66
CA MET A 242 24.76 -2.98 -6.52
C MET A 242 25.43 -4.17 -5.81
N ASN A 243 25.58 -4.12 -4.48
CA ASN A 243 26.16 -5.20 -3.68
C ASN A 243 25.25 -5.58 -2.51
N PHE A 244 24.84 -6.84 -2.41
CA PHE A 244 23.94 -7.32 -1.35
C PHE A 244 24.63 -7.54 0.01
N SER A 245 25.93 -7.25 0.14
CA SER A 245 26.67 -7.39 1.40
C SER A 245 26.08 -6.53 2.53
N TRP A 246 25.51 -5.36 2.19
CA TRP A 246 24.88 -4.46 3.17
C TRP A 246 23.87 -5.16 4.07
N LEU A 247 23.13 -6.14 3.53
CA LEU A 247 22.13 -6.88 4.30
C LEU A 247 22.82 -7.71 5.38
N GLN A 248 23.90 -8.42 5.05
CA GLN A 248 24.61 -9.20 6.07
C GLN A 248 25.28 -8.29 7.09
N ASP A 249 25.88 -7.19 6.63
CA ASP A 249 26.54 -6.22 7.52
C ASP A 249 25.56 -5.70 8.58
N CYS A 250 24.39 -5.20 8.15
CA CYS A 250 23.33 -4.74 9.07
C CYS A 250 22.85 -5.84 10.03
N LEU A 251 22.72 -7.08 9.55
CA LEU A 251 22.23 -8.19 10.38
C LEU A 251 23.25 -8.68 11.41
N THR A 252 24.55 -8.50 11.18
CA THR A 252 25.58 -8.89 12.14
C THR A 252 25.59 -8.00 13.39
N GLU A 253 25.15 -6.75 13.26
CA GLU A 253 24.95 -5.81 14.38
C GLU A 253 23.76 -6.20 15.28
N LEU A 254 22.80 -6.97 14.75
CA LEU A 254 21.67 -7.46 15.53
C LEU A 254 22.02 -8.73 16.33
N ARG A 255 21.40 -8.84 17.51
CA ARG A 255 21.41 -10.07 18.31
C ARG A 255 20.84 -11.23 17.48
N PRO A 256 21.34 -12.48 17.63
CA PRO A 256 20.89 -13.61 16.82
C PRO A 256 19.37 -13.80 16.76
N GLY A 257 18.66 -13.56 17.86
CA GLY A 257 17.19 -13.69 17.93
C GLY A 257 16.42 -12.60 17.15
N ASP A 258 17.01 -11.43 16.93
CA ASP A 258 16.37 -10.30 16.22
C ASP A 258 16.64 -10.35 14.70
N ARG A 259 17.62 -11.17 14.26
CA ARG A 259 18.06 -11.23 12.85
C ARG A 259 16.94 -11.64 11.86
N PRO A 260 16.05 -12.60 12.17
CA PRO A 260 14.95 -12.92 11.25
C PRO A 260 14.01 -11.73 11.02
N ALA A 261 13.66 -11.02 12.09
CA ALA A 261 12.84 -9.80 12.03
C ALA A 261 13.57 -8.69 11.26
N GLY A 262 14.86 -8.49 11.53
CA GLY A 262 15.70 -7.52 10.83
C GLY A 262 15.79 -7.78 9.33
N ARG A 263 15.99 -9.04 8.93
CA ARG A 263 16.10 -9.43 7.52
C ARG A 263 14.80 -9.13 6.78
N LEU A 264 13.68 -9.56 7.36
CA LEU A 264 12.36 -9.33 6.78
C LEU A 264 12.04 -7.84 6.68
N ALA A 265 12.33 -7.05 7.72
CA ALA A 265 12.08 -5.60 7.72
C ALA A 265 12.91 -4.88 6.64
N LEU A 266 14.22 -5.15 6.59
CA LEU A 266 15.13 -4.55 5.59
C LEU A 266 14.73 -4.90 4.16
N LEU A 267 14.47 -6.18 3.89
CA LEU A 267 14.03 -6.60 2.56
C LEU A 267 12.69 -5.98 2.20
N THR A 268 11.70 -5.98 3.11
CA THR A 268 10.40 -5.34 2.86
C THR A 268 10.55 -3.85 2.53
N ALA A 269 11.40 -3.13 3.27
CA ALA A 269 11.62 -1.71 3.08
C ALA A 269 12.37 -1.36 1.78
N LEU A 270 13.40 -2.13 1.44
CA LEU A 270 14.38 -1.74 0.41
C LEU A 270 14.25 -2.54 -0.88
N GLU A 271 13.96 -3.83 -0.78
CA GLU A 271 13.92 -4.78 -1.91
C GLU A 271 12.80 -5.82 -1.75
N SER A 272 11.56 -5.36 -1.52
CA SER A 272 10.42 -6.23 -1.17
C SER A 272 10.18 -7.39 -2.15
N TYR A 273 10.52 -7.20 -3.43
CA TYR A 273 10.45 -8.22 -4.48
C TYR A 273 11.43 -9.40 -4.28
N ARG A 274 12.39 -9.27 -3.35
CA ARG A 274 13.33 -10.33 -2.96
C ARG A 274 12.94 -11.06 -1.68
N VAL A 275 11.84 -10.69 -1.03
CA VAL A 275 11.33 -11.46 0.12
C VAL A 275 10.85 -12.81 -0.39
N ASP A 276 11.55 -13.86 0.01
CA ASP A 276 11.27 -15.23 -0.38
C ASP A 276 10.63 -16.04 0.76
N GLU A 277 10.22 -17.27 0.43
CA GLU A 277 9.60 -18.18 1.40
C GLU A 277 10.54 -18.46 2.58
N ARG A 278 11.85 -18.56 2.35
CA ARG A 278 12.82 -18.80 3.42
C ARG A 278 12.87 -17.66 4.42
N THR A 279 12.91 -16.41 3.95
CA THR A 279 12.89 -15.21 4.79
C THR A 279 11.66 -15.20 5.70
N VAL A 280 10.49 -15.54 5.17
CA VAL A 280 9.25 -15.61 5.94
C VAL A 280 9.26 -16.75 6.94
N LEU A 281 9.70 -17.95 6.53
CA LEU A 281 9.79 -19.11 7.41
C LEU A 281 10.76 -18.90 8.58
N ASP A 282 11.90 -18.25 8.33
CA ASP A 282 12.87 -17.90 9.37
C ASP A 282 12.27 -16.93 10.40
N TYR A 283 11.47 -15.95 9.96
CA TYR A 283 10.76 -15.06 10.89
C TYR A 283 9.67 -15.80 11.66
N ARG A 284 8.89 -16.66 11.01
CA ARG A 284 7.85 -17.48 11.67
C ARG A 284 8.43 -18.46 12.70
N ALA A 285 9.65 -18.95 12.49
CA ALA A 285 10.33 -19.80 13.46
C ALA A 285 10.58 -19.10 14.82
N THR A 286 10.43 -17.77 14.90
CA THR A 286 10.47 -17.02 16.16
C THR A 286 9.15 -17.05 16.95
N GLY A 287 8.11 -17.69 16.42
CA GLY A 287 6.76 -17.76 17.00
C GLY A 287 5.78 -16.71 16.44
N ALA A 288 6.18 -15.97 15.40
CA ALA A 288 5.35 -14.95 14.77
C ALA A 288 4.14 -15.55 14.01
N ASP A 289 2.96 -15.04 14.32
CA ASP A 289 1.71 -15.36 13.63
C ASP A 289 1.47 -14.46 12.41
N ASP A 290 0.29 -14.58 11.78
CA ASP A 290 -0.08 -13.79 10.61
C ASP A 290 -0.18 -12.29 10.94
N ALA A 291 -0.65 -11.94 12.14
CA ALA A 291 -0.78 -10.55 12.57
C ALA A 291 0.61 -9.92 12.74
N ALA A 292 1.53 -10.59 13.45
CA ALA A 292 2.90 -10.11 13.62
C ALA A 292 3.63 -9.94 12.28
N LEU A 293 3.42 -10.86 11.33
CA LEU A 293 3.99 -10.77 9.98
C LEU A 293 3.44 -9.56 9.22
N ILE A 294 2.13 -9.31 9.25
CA ILE A 294 1.53 -8.12 8.64
C ILE A 294 2.00 -6.84 9.33
N GLU A 295 2.10 -6.82 10.64
CA GLU A 295 2.49 -5.62 11.41
C GLU A 295 3.94 -5.21 11.14
N LEU A 296 4.87 -6.15 11.16
CA LEU A 296 6.27 -5.88 10.85
C LEU A 296 6.45 -5.38 9.42
N THR A 297 5.84 -6.07 8.45
CA THR A 297 5.99 -5.74 7.03
C THR A 297 5.28 -4.42 6.68
N ALA A 298 4.09 -4.16 7.23
CA ALA A 298 3.39 -2.89 7.06
C ALA A 298 4.17 -1.72 7.66
N TRP A 299 4.73 -1.89 8.85
CA TRP A 299 5.57 -0.86 9.46
C TRP A 299 6.80 -0.56 8.61
N ALA A 300 7.57 -1.59 8.23
CA ALA A 300 8.77 -1.42 7.41
C ALA A 300 8.46 -0.80 6.04
N ALA A 301 7.35 -1.22 5.40
CA ALA A 301 6.89 -0.66 4.13
C ALA A 301 6.51 0.81 4.26
N TYR A 302 5.83 1.19 5.34
CA TYR A 302 5.37 2.56 5.56
C TYR A 302 6.52 3.51 5.91
N VAL A 303 7.46 3.08 6.75
CA VAL A 303 8.67 3.88 7.07
C VAL A 303 9.47 4.15 5.79
N ALA A 304 9.66 3.14 4.94
CA ALA A 304 10.32 3.31 3.65
C ALA A 304 9.53 4.21 2.69
N ALA A 305 8.20 4.06 2.62
CA ALA A 305 7.35 4.90 1.79
C ALA A 305 7.46 6.38 2.18
N ARG A 306 7.48 6.69 3.48
CA ARG A 306 7.67 8.07 3.95
C ARG A 306 9.05 8.64 3.64
N HIS A 307 10.08 7.79 3.60
CA HIS A 307 11.44 8.23 3.31
C HIS A 307 11.63 8.57 1.82
N GLY A 308 11.11 7.73 0.92
CA GLY A 308 11.20 7.92 -0.53
C GLY A 308 10.35 9.06 -1.11
N ASN A 309 9.51 9.71 -0.29
CA ASN A 309 8.71 10.89 -0.66
C ASN A 309 9.31 12.22 -0.20
N THR A 310 10.53 12.22 0.33
CA THR A 310 11.24 13.49 0.54
C THR A 310 11.72 13.94 -0.83
N PRO A 311 11.15 14.99 -1.45
CA PRO A 311 11.79 15.58 -2.62
C PRO A 311 13.19 15.95 -2.17
N THR A 312 14.21 15.37 -2.79
CA THR A 312 15.56 15.92 -2.69
C THR A 312 15.42 17.34 -3.22
N ALA A 313 15.47 18.32 -2.31
CA ALA A 313 15.60 19.71 -2.68
C ALA A 313 16.89 19.81 -3.51
N GLY A 314 16.72 19.87 -4.82
CA GLY A 314 17.75 20.29 -5.76
C GLY A 314 17.82 21.80 -5.82
#